data_AF-A0A161YJR7-F1
#
_entry.id   AF-A0A161YJR7-F1
#
_cell.length_a   1.000
_cell.length_b   1.000
_cell.length_c   1.000
_cell.angle_alpha   90.00
_cell.angle_beta   90.00
_cell.angle_gamma   90.00
#
_symmetry.space_group_name_H-M   'P 1'
#
loop_
_entity.id
_entity.type
_entity.pdbx_description
1 polymer ?
#
loop_
_entity_poly.entity_id
_entity_poly.type
_entity_poly.pdbx_seq_one_letter_code
_entity_poly.pdbx_strand_id
1 'polypeptide(L)'
;MNFCDVQQSSSGYKSAGQSQILREFSSLKINDQRHYCAPGTRLNDKPKTQLWKVSNAAHMKEKCNIRGVLEATAHISRGPRGVGQMRKIVSDLPAVDKWKWLSVQRDDYNLQDFQTKYDNAKFYIIKAVSEDDIHKSIKYNVWSSTPYGNSKVNAAFLETQDETSEVDTACPIFLFYSVTESGQFVGVAEMIGKVDFAKDLNFWQTDDWNGFFPVMWHIIKDIPNTRLRHITIERNNKKPVTHTRDMQEIGLQQGLEMLKIFKDYTATTSILDDFSFYEKREQLLMAKRNKPASY
;
A
#
# COMPACT_ATOMS: atom_id res chain seq x y z
N MET A 1 -21.57 -35.70 -39.58
CA MET A 1 -22.80 -35.79 -38.75
C MET A 1 -22.40 -36.28 -37.37
N ASN A 2 -22.78 -35.50 -36.36
CA ASN A 2 -22.97 -35.78 -34.93
C ASN A 2 -21.75 -36.05 -34.00
N PHE A 3 -21.49 -34.97 -33.26
CA PHE A 3 -21.02 -34.81 -31.87
C PHE A 3 -21.55 -35.82 -30.83
N CYS A 4 -20.72 -36.05 -29.79
CA CYS A 4 -20.98 -36.09 -28.32
C CYS A 4 -19.86 -36.93 -27.67
N ASP A 5 -19.33 -36.72 -26.47
CA ASP A 5 -19.29 -35.63 -25.49
C ASP A 5 -18.20 -36.07 -24.47
N VAL A 6 -17.26 -35.20 -24.10
CA VAL A 6 -16.36 -35.43 -22.95
C VAL A 6 -16.62 -34.32 -21.95
N GLN A 7 -17.08 -34.71 -20.76
CA GLN A 7 -17.43 -33.82 -19.66
C GLN A 7 -16.21 -33.01 -19.19
N GLN A 8 -16.29 -31.69 -19.35
CA GLN A 8 -15.46 -30.72 -18.64
C GLN A 8 -15.99 -30.51 -17.22
N SER A 9 -15.13 -30.73 -16.22
CA SER A 9 -15.32 -30.15 -14.88
C SER A 9 -14.47 -28.88 -14.77
N SER A 10 -15.04 -27.74 -15.14
CA SER A 10 -14.45 -26.42 -14.91
C SER A 10 -14.85 -25.89 -13.53
N SER A 11 -13.89 -25.82 -12.60
CA SER A 11 -14.06 -25.14 -11.32
C SER A 11 -13.87 -23.63 -11.52
N GLY A 12 -14.94 -22.95 -11.91
CA GLY A 12 -14.97 -21.49 -12.03
C GLY A 12 -15.09 -20.81 -10.66
N TYR A 13 -14.05 -20.12 -10.22
CA TYR A 13 -14.17 -19.07 -9.21
C TYR A 13 -14.75 -17.82 -9.88
N LYS A 14 -16.06 -17.61 -9.75
CA LYS A 14 -16.72 -16.34 -10.06
C LYS A 14 -16.99 -15.61 -8.74
N SER A 15 -16.14 -14.66 -8.38
CA SER A 15 -16.46 -13.70 -7.33
C SER A 15 -17.34 -12.59 -7.91
N ALA A 16 -18.63 -12.63 -7.60
CA ALA A 16 -19.64 -11.68 -8.04
C ALA A 16 -19.38 -10.22 -7.57
N GLY A 17 -18.37 -9.98 -6.71
CA GLY A 17 -17.95 -8.64 -6.28
C GLY A 17 -17.03 -7.90 -7.27
N GLN A 18 -16.43 -8.60 -8.24
CA GLN A 18 -15.41 -8.02 -9.14
C GLN A 18 -15.97 -7.06 -10.21
N SER A 19 -17.26 -7.16 -10.56
CA SER A 19 -17.87 -6.32 -11.60
C SER A 19 -18.25 -4.90 -11.11
N GLN A 20 -18.33 -4.67 -9.80
CA GLN A 20 -18.87 -3.40 -9.28
C GLN A 20 -17.75 -2.36 -9.06
N ILE A 21 -16.55 -2.81 -8.68
CA ILE A 21 -15.41 -1.95 -8.36
C ILE A 21 -14.75 -1.36 -9.63
N LEU A 22 -14.67 -2.13 -10.71
CA LEU A 22 -14.17 -1.64 -12.01
C LEU A 22 -15.10 -0.59 -12.65
N ARG A 23 -16.39 -0.54 -12.28
CA ARG A 23 -17.34 0.45 -12.80
C ARG A 23 -17.23 1.82 -12.11
N GLU A 24 -16.84 1.88 -10.84
CA GLU A 24 -16.71 3.14 -10.09
C GLU A 24 -15.54 4.04 -10.56
N PHE A 25 -14.53 3.46 -11.22
CA PHE A 25 -13.41 4.23 -11.77
C PHE A 25 -13.77 5.06 -13.02
N SER A 26 -14.95 4.87 -13.60
CA SER A 26 -15.41 5.67 -14.74
C SER A 26 -15.99 7.03 -14.35
N SER A 27 -16.28 7.27 -13.06
CA SER A 27 -16.94 8.50 -12.57
C SER A 27 -16.02 9.57 -11.99
N LEU A 28 -14.71 9.35 -11.89
CA LEU A 28 -13.77 10.37 -11.42
C LEU A 28 -13.42 11.34 -12.54
N LYS A 29 -14.18 12.44 -12.64
CA LYS A 29 -13.78 13.61 -13.44
C LYS A 29 -12.71 14.39 -12.68
N ILE A 30 -11.46 14.34 -13.14
CA ILE A 30 -10.38 15.19 -12.67
C ILE A 30 -10.11 16.23 -13.76
N ASN A 31 -10.25 17.51 -13.39
CA ASN A 31 -10.10 18.65 -14.27
C ASN A 31 -8.61 18.97 -14.43
N ASP A 32 -8.08 18.80 -15.64
CA ASP A 32 -6.66 19.02 -15.97
C ASP A 32 -6.49 20.42 -16.57
N GLN A 33 -5.90 21.35 -15.80
CA GLN A 33 -5.36 22.59 -16.33
C GLN A 33 -4.01 22.87 -15.69
N ARG A 34 -2.95 22.53 -16.41
CA ARG A 34 -1.57 22.93 -16.10
C ARG A 34 -1.34 24.36 -16.59
N HIS A 35 -0.92 25.25 -15.69
CA HIS A 35 -0.26 26.49 -16.07
C HIS A 35 1.17 26.50 -15.54
N TYR A 36 2.13 26.50 -16.46
CA TYR A 36 3.55 26.71 -16.21
C TYR A 36 3.81 28.18 -15.88
N CYS A 37 4.57 28.47 -14.82
CA CYS A 37 5.32 29.72 -14.68
C CYS A 37 6.66 29.48 -13.95
N ALA A 38 7.72 30.02 -14.55
CA ALA A 38 9.13 29.93 -14.13
C ALA A 38 9.48 30.93 -12.99
N PRO A 39 10.65 30.81 -12.32
CA PRO A 39 10.93 31.49 -11.06
C PRO A 39 11.56 32.89 -11.21
N GLY A 40 11.15 33.83 -10.36
CA GLY A 40 11.71 35.17 -10.24
C GLY A 40 11.98 35.58 -8.79
N THR A 41 13.28 35.72 -8.49
CA THR A 41 14.02 36.65 -7.60
C THR A 41 13.48 37.16 -6.24
N ARG A 42 14.39 37.06 -5.26
CA ARG A 42 14.49 37.54 -3.86
C ARG A 42 13.86 38.91 -3.53
N LEU A 43 13.45 39.08 -2.26
CA LEU A 43 13.97 40.11 -1.33
C LEU A 43 13.62 39.78 0.14
N ASN A 44 14.52 40.17 1.05
CA ASN A 44 14.48 40.01 2.50
C ASN A 44 13.41 40.91 3.15
N ASP A 45 12.85 40.50 4.31
CA ASP A 45 12.97 41.27 5.57
C ASP A 45 12.26 40.58 6.77
N LYS A 46 12.98 40.56 7.89
CA LYS A 46 12.50 40.44 9.29
C LYS A 46 12.82 41.80 9.97
N PRO A 47 12.43 42.12 11.22
CA PRO A 47 11.71 41.33 12.25
C PRO A 47 10.59 42.12 12.98
N LYS A 48 9.84 41.48 13.90
CA LYS A 48 9.82 41.86 15.33
C LYS A 48 8.89 41.00 16.17
N THR A 49 9.42 40.66 17.33
CA THR A 49 8.84 40.01 18.50
C THR A 49 7.83 40.91 19.22
N GLN A 50 6.70 40.36 19.65
CA GLN A 50 5.95 40.92 20.78
C GLN A 50 5.26 39.81 21.60
N LEU A 51 5.70 39.70 22.86
CA LEU A 51 5.08 38.90 23.92
C LEU A 51 3.67 39.42 24.22
N TRP A 52 2.70 38.51 24.34
CA TRP A 52 1.46 38.77 25.07
C TRP A 52 1.23 37.71 26.15
N LYS A 53 0.79 38.22 27.29
CA LYS A 53 0.68 37.55 28.58
C LYS A 53 -0.45 36.52 28.59
N VAL A 54 -0.23 35.45 29.37
CA VAL A 54 -1.19 34.42 29.73
C VAL A 54 -2.31 35.00 30.59
N SER A 55 -3.56 34.70 30.27
CA SER A 55 -4.68 34.66 31.22
C SER A 55 -5.72 33.65 30.75
N ASN A 56 -6.13 32.78 31.67
CA ASN A 56 -6.90 31.56 31.47
C ASN A 56 -8.35 31.79 31.02
N ALA A 57 -8.84 30.97 30.09
CA ALA A 57 -10.24 30.56 30.04
C ALA A 57 -10.34 29.16 29.41
N ALA A 58 -10.55 28.17 30.26
CA ALA A 58 -10.68 26.77 29.92
C ALA A 58 -12.01 26.52 29.19
N HIS A 59 -12.01 26.53 27.85
CA HIS A 59 -13.07 25.89 27.03
C HIS A 59 -12.69 25.63 25.55
N MET A 60 -11.41 25.34 25.25
CA MET A 60 -10.94 25.07 23.86
C MET A 60 -9.85 23.99 23.78
N LYS A 61 -9.79 23.02 24.70
CA LYS A 61 -8.63 22.13 24.84
C LYS A 61 -8.72 20.74 24.19
N GLU A 62 -9.72 20.48 23.34
CA GLU A 62 -9.88 19.15 22.72
C GLU A 62 -9.66 19.12 21.19
N LYS A 63 -9.69 20.29 20.53
CA LYS A 63 -9.31 20.42 19.10
C LYS A 63 -7.82 20.71 18.87
N CYS A 64 -7.02 20.85 19.93
CA CYS A 64 -5.64 21.33 19.86
C CYS A 64 -4.65 20.29 20.42
N ASN A 65 -4.47 19.17 19.70
CA ASN A 65 -3.22 18.41 19.73
C ASN A 65 -3.07 17.44 18.52
N ILE A 66 -4.17 17.04 17.88
CA ILE A 66 -4.12 16.10 16.74
C ILE A 66 -3.27 16.65 15.58
N ARG A 67 -3.35 17.95 15.29
CA ARG A 67 -2.62 18.56 14.17
C ARG A 67 -1.10 18.54 14.38
N GLY A 68 -0.63 18.80 15.61
CA GLY A 68 0.79 18.75 15.97
C GLY A 68 1.34 17.33 16.04
N VAL A 69 0.54 16.38 16.56
CA VAL A 69 0.87 14.94 16.52
C VAL A 69 0.96 14.46 15.06
N LEU A 70 0.02 14.86 14.18
CA LEU A 70 0.01 14.42 12.79
C LEU A 70 1.22 14.93 11.99
N GLU A 71 1.60 16.20 12.18
CA GLU A 71 2.78 16.79 11.54
C GLU A 71 4.10 16.20 12.09
N ALA A 72 4.17 15.89 13.39
CA ALA A 72 5.29 15.13 13.97
C ALA A 72 5.34 13.68 13.47
N THR A 73 4.19 13.10 13.09
CA THR A 73 4.11 11.71 12.59
C THR A 73 4.44 11.54 11.10
N ALA A 74 4.79 12.62 10.38
CA ALA A 74 5.08 12.56 8.95
C ALA A 74 6.27 11.63 8.60
N HIS A 75 7.17 11.39 9.56
CA HIS A 75 8.37 10.57 9.43
C HIS A 75 8.31 9.21 10.14
N ILE A 76 7.15 8.78 10.66
CA ILE A 76 7.08 7.51 11.40
C ILE A 76 6.90 6.35 10.42
N SER A 77 7.80 5.39 10.49
CA SER A 77 7.78 4.16 9.68
C SER A 77 6.70 3.16 10.10
N ARG A 78 5.97 3.44 11.20
CA ARG A 78 4.90 2.62 11.79
C ARG A 78 3.79 3.48 12.43
N GLY A 79 2.55 3.02 12.33
CA GLY A 79 1.41 3.66 12.99
C GLY A 79 1.39 3.48 14.52
N PRO A 80 0.31 3.96 15.19
CA PRO A 80 0.14 3.87 16.64
C PRO A 80 0.37 2.49 17.25
N ARG A 81 0.13 1.39 16.53
CA ARG A 81 0.42 0.02 17.01
C ARG A 81 1.91 -0.25 17.24
N GLY A 82 2.80 0.45 16.53
CA GLY A 82 4.25 0.29 16.62
C GLY A 82 4.86 1.03 17.81
N VAL A 83 4.14 2.01 18.37
CA VAL A 83 4.55 2.77 19.55
C VAL A 83 3.77 2.19 20.73
N GLY A 84 4.45 1.58 21.70
CA GLY A 84 3.86 0.86 22.85
C GLY A 84 2.91 1.66 23.78
N GLN A 85 2.46 2.85 23.38
CA GLN A 85 1.47 3.67 24.06
C GLN A 85 0.45 4.22 23.06
N MET A 86 -0.62 3.46 22.79
CA MET A 86 -1.89 4.03 22.32
C MET A 86 -3.11 3.10 22.48
N ARG A 87 -3.11 2.17 23.44
CA ARG A 87 -4.35 1.42 23.78
C ARG A 87 -5.45 2.27 24.42
N LYS A 88 -5.18 3.54 24.76
CA LYS A 88 -6.06 4.39 25.58
C LYS A 88 -6.78 5.53 24.84
N ILE A 89 -6.52 5.77 23.55
CA ILE A 89 -7.20 6.84 22.78
C ILE A 89 -8.32 6.29 21.88
N VAL A 90 -8.37 4.98 21.66
CA VAL A 90 -9.39 4.35 20.80
C VAL A 90 -10.76 4.24 21.52
N SER A 91 -10.81 4.34 22.85
CA SER A 91 -12.04 4.16 23.63
C SER A 91 -13.06 5.30 23.53
N ASP A 92 -12.64 6.50 23.10
CA ASP A 92 -13.44 7.72 23.32
C ASP A 92 -13.95 8.38 22.00
N LEU A 93 -13.91 7.67 20.87
CA LEU A 93 -14.37 8.21 19.59
C LEU A 93 -15.79 7.71 19.25
N PRO A 94 -16.71 8.61 18.85
CA PRO A 94 -18.08 8.22 18.55
C PRO A 94 -18.11 7.22 17.41
N ALA A 95 -18.81 6.11 17.65
CA ALA A 95 -19.08 5.07 16.68
C ALA A 95 -19.96 5.64 15.56
N VAL A 96 -19.35 6.25 14.56
CA VAL A 96 -20.01 6.52 13.28
C VAL A 96 -19.98 5.22 12.49
N ASP A 97 -21.11 4.84 11.87
CA ASP A 97 -21.39 3.61 11.11
C ASP A 97 -20.40 3.22 9.98
N LYS A 98 -19.29 3.94 9.87
CA LYS A 98 -18.14 3.71 8.99
C LYS A 98 -17.24 2.54 9.44
N TRP A 99 -17.62 1.73 10.42
CA TRP A 99 -16.85 0.54 10.86
C TRP A 99 -17.33 -0.77 10.22
N LYS A 100 -18.47 -0.73 9.51
CA LYS A 100 -19.04 -1.91 8.86
C LYS A 100 -18.19 -2.41 7.70
N TRP A 101 -17.56 -1.51 6.93
CA TRP A 101 -16.65 -1.89 5.83
C TRP A 101 -15.30 -2.44 6.33
N LEU A 102 -14.75 -1.91 7.43
CA LEU A 102 -13.49 -2.39 8.04
C LEU A 102 -13.63 -3.78 8.67
N SER A 103 -14.80 -4.09 9.21
CA SER A 103 -15.07 -5.41 9.82
C SER A 103 -15.23 -6.49 8.75
N VAL A 104 -15.78 -6.14 7.58
CA VAL A 104 -15.94 -7.06 6.44
C VAL A 104 -14.61 -7.36 5.75
N GLN A 105 -13.64 -6.43 5.78
CA GLN A 105 -12.34 -6.62 5.09
C GLN A 105 -11.34 -7.51 5.82
N ARG A 106 -11.41 -7.69 7.15
CA ARG A 106 -10.39 -8.51 7.86
C ARG A 106 -10.43 -9.98 7.46
N ASP A 107 -11.62 -10.50 7.22
CA ASP A 107 -11.84 -11.92 6.91
C ASP A 107 -11.45 -12.27 5.46
N ASP A 108 -11.29 -11.26 4.60
CA ASP A 108 -10.85 -11.43 3.20
C ASP A 108 -9.33 -11.65 3.08
N TYR A 109 -8.57 -11.39 4.15
CA TYR A 109 -7.12 -11.50 4.17
C TYR A 109 -6.63 -12.64 5.06
N ASN A 110 -5.40 -13.08 4.83
CA ASN A 110 -4.73 -14.10 5.65
C ASN A 110 -5.43 -15.47 5.60
N LEU A 111 -6.06 -15.79 4.47
CA LEU A 111 -6.84 -17.01 4.29
C LEU A 111 -5.97 -18.27 4.45
N GLN A 112 -6.53 -19.30 5.10
CA GLN A 112 -5.82 -20.55 5.39
C GLN A 112 -5.56 -21.39 4.13
N ASP A 113 -6.41 -21.25 3.12
CA ASP A 113 -6.31 -21.92 1.82
C ASP A 113 -5.40 -21.20 0.82
N PHE A 114 -4.83 -20.04 1.19
CA PHE A 114 -3.88 -19.33 0.35
C PHE A 114 -2.71 -20.24 -0.07
N GLN A 115 -2.52 -20.39 -1.38
CA GLN A 115 -1.51 -21.28 -1.95
C GLN A 115 -0.11 -20.65 -1.86
N THR A 116 0.86 -21.42 -1.38
CA THR A 116 2.26 -20.98 -1.23
C THR A 116 3.24 -21.85 -2.00
N LYS A 117 2.74 -22.77 -2.83
CA LYS A 117 3.53 -23.67 -3.68
C LYS A 117 3.18 -23.37 -5.13
N TYR A 118 4.16 -23.00 -5.93
CA TYR A 118 3.98 -22.69 -7.35
C TYR A 118 5.15 -23.29 -8.12
N ASP A 119 4.87 -23.85 -9.28
CA ASP A 119 5.91 -24.36 -10.20
C ASP A 119 6.57 -23.19 -10.94
N ASN A 120 5.80 -22.16 -11.26
CA ASN A 120 6.27 -20.89 -11.82
C ASN A 120 5.61 -19.72 -11.10
N ALA A 121 6.40 -18.73 -10.69
CA ALA A 121 5.95 -17.48 -10.10
C ALA A 121 7.10 -16.46 -10.07
N LYS A 122 6.79 -15.17 -10.23
CA LYS A 122 7.75 -14.07 -10.10
C LYS A 122 7.54 -13.35 -8.78
N PHE A 123 8.65 -12.90 -8.16
CA PHE A 123 8.61 -12.31 -6.83
C PHE A 123 9.42 -11.01 -6.80
N TYR A 124 8.83 -9.98 -6.22
CA TYR A 124 9.49 -8.69 -6.03
C TYR A 124 9.31 -8.17 -4.60
N ILE A 125 10.33 -7.46 -4.11
CA ILE A 125 10.23 -6.66 -2.89
C ILE A 125 9.73 -5.26 -3.24
N ILE A 126 8.72 -4.79 -2.51
CA ILE A 126 8.27 -3.40 -2.54
C ILE A 126 8.74 -2.69 -1.27
N LYS A 127 9.45 -1.57 -1.45
CA LYS A 127 9.92 -0.69 -0.38
C LYS A 127 9.09 0.58 -0.36
N ALA A 128 8.02 0.56 0.43
CA ALA A 128 7.21 1.76 0.66
C ALA A 128 7.99 2.78 1.51
N VAL A 129 7.81 4.06 1.22
CA VAL A 129 8.39 5.14 2.04
C VAL A 129 7.57 5.37 3.30
N SER A 130 6.24 5.21 3.24
CA SER A 130 5.32 5.38 4.37
C SER A 130 4.24 4.31 4.41
N GLU A 131 3.75 4.02 5.62
CA GLU A 131 2.54 3.21 5.84
C GLU A 131 1.27 3.89 5.31
N ASP A 132 1.26 5.21 5.11
CA ASP A 132 0.13 5.89 4.44
C ASP A 132 -0.09 5.37 3.02
N ASP A 133 0.98 5.00 2.30
CA ASP A 133 0.85 4.48 0.94
C ASP A 133 0.43 2.99 0.96
N ILE A 134 0.88 2.23 1.97
CA ILE A 134 0.37 0.87 2.21
C ILE A 134 -1.13 0.88 2.49
N HIS A 135 -1.59 1.78 3.38
CA HIS A 135 -3.01 1.96 3.68
C HIS A 135 -3.83 2.25 2.41
N LYS A 136 -3.39 3.21 1.59
CA LYS A 136 -4.08 3.55 0.32
C LYS A 136 -4.05 2.38 -0.67
N SER A 137 -2.95 1.63 -0.71
CA SER A 137 -2.85 0.44 -1.55
C SER A 137 -3.86 -0.63 -1.18
N ILE A 138 -4.02 -0.91 0.11
CA ILE A 138 -5.02 -1.86 0.62
C ILE A 138 -6.43 -1.34 0.34
N LYS A 139 -6.66 -0.05 0.59
CA LYS A 139 -7.97 0.60 0.41
C LYS A 139 -8.45 0.60 -1.03
N TYR A 140 -7.56 0.89 -1.98
CA TYR A 140 -7.89 1.11 -3.38
C TYR A 140 -7.44 -0.03 -4.31
N ASN A 141 -6.77 -1.06 -3.79
CA ASN A 141 -6.25 -2.21 -4.56
C ASN A 141 -5.36 -1.79 -5.75
N VAL A 142 -4.50 -0.80 -5.51
CA VAL A 142 -3.53 -0.32 -6.50
C VAL A 142 -2.17 -0.08 -5.87
N TRP A 143 -1.13 -0.10 -6.69
CA TRP A 143 0.20 0.34 -6.30
C TRP A 143 0.83 1.20 -7.38
N SER A 144 1.78 2.05 -6.96
CA SER A 144 2.71 2.69 -7.87
C SER A 144 4.10 2.69 -7.26
N SER A 145 5.09 2.47 -8.11
CA SER A 145 6.53 2.55 -7.81
C SER A 145 7.19 3.56 -8.77
N THR A 146 8.51 3.65 -8.72
CA THR A 146 9.30 4.61 -9.50
C THR A 146 9.07 4.34 -10.99
N PRO A 147 9.31 5.30 -11.89
CA PRO A 147 9.20 5.04 -13.34
C PRO A 147 10.00 3.82 -13.80
N TYR A 148 11.20 3.61 -13.21
CA TYR A 148 12.01 2.41 -13.43
C TYR A 148 11.35 1.14 -12.89
N GLY A 149 10.84 1.21 -11.66
CA GLY A 149 10.14 0.11 -11.00
C GLY A 149 8.87 -0.33 -11.73
N ASN A 150 8.03 0.63 -12.12
CA ASN A 150 6.82 0.42 -12.90
C ASN A 150 7.14 -0.20 -14.27
N SER A 151 8.15 0.32 -14.97
CA SER A 151 8.60 -0.28 -16.25
C SER A 151 9.05 -1.73 -16.08
N LYS A 152 9.81 -2.02 -15.01
CA LYS A 152 10.34 -3.36 -14.72
C LYS A 152 9.21 -4.36 -14.42
N VAL A 153 8.27 -4.01 -13.55
CA VAL A 153 7.17 -4.92 -13.19
C VAL A 153 6.19 -5.10 -14.35
N ASN A 154 5.96 -4.04 -15.14
CA ASN A 154 5.13 -4.13 -16.33
C ASN A 154 5.72 -5.10 -17.36
N ALA A 155 7.03 -5.01 -17.62
CA ALA A 155 7.70 -5.95 -18.52
C ALA A 155 7.57 -7.40 -18.03
N ALA A 156 7.75 -7.64 -16.72
CA ALA A 156 7.59 -8.96 -16.14
C ALA A 156 6.16 -9.50 -16.27
N PHE A 157 5.14 -8.64 -16.12
CA PHE A 157 3.72 -8.99 -16.26
C PHE A 157 3.30 -9.27 -17.71
N LEU A 158 3.90 -8.57 -18.67
CA LEU A 158 3.69 -8.86 -20.09
C LEU A 158 4.34 -10.19 -20.48
N GLU A 159 5.56 -10.44 -20.03
CA GLU A 159 6.26 -11.72 -20.25
C GLU A 159 5.44 -12.91 -19.71
N THR A 160 4.81 -12.79 -18.54
CA THR A 160 3.93 -13.86 -18.01
C THR A 160 2.65 -14.04 -18.83
N GLN A 161 2.14 -13.00 -19.47
CA GLN A 161 0.97 -13.11 -20.36
C GLN A 161 1.32 -13.78 -21.69
N ASP A 162 2.51 -13.50 -22.22
CA ASP A 162 2.99 -14.12 -23.45
C ASP A 162 3.29 -15.61 -23.20
N GLU A 163 3.96 -15.96 -22.10
CA GLU A 163 4.26 -17.36 -21.74
C GLU A 163 2.99 -18.20 -21.48
N THR A 164 1.96 -17.61 -20.87
CA THR A 164 0.67 -18.31 -20.61
C THR A 164 -0.12 -18.58 -21.89
N SER A 165 0.18 -17.88 -22.98
CA SER A 165 -0.41 -18.19 -24.29
C SER A 165 0.21 -19.43 -24.94
N GLU A 166 1.42 -19.82 -24.54
CA GLU A 166 2.14 -21.00 -25.05
C GLU A 166 2.03 -22.22 -24.12
N VAL A 167 1.94 -22.00 -22.81
CA VAL A 167 1.88 -23.03 -21.78
C VAL A 167 0.68 -22.76 -20.87
N ASP A 168 -0.20 -23.75 -20.68
CA ASP A 168 -1.43 -23.70 -19.86
C ASP A 168 -1.18 -23.46 -18.34
N THR A 169 0.01 -22.99 -17.95
CA THR A 169 0.40 -22.75 -16.55
C THR A 169 0.47 -21.25 -16.26
N ALA A 170 -0.42 -20.77 -15.39
CA ALA A 170 -0.39 -19.39 -14.89
C ALA A 170 0.91 -19.10 -14.10
N CYS A 171 1.51 -17.94 -14.37
CA CYS A 171 2.70 -17.45 -13.65
C CYS A 171 2.32 -16.18 -12.85
N PRO A 172 1.89 -16.31 -11.58
CA PRO A 172 1.52 -15.17 -10.76
C PRO A 172 2.75 -14.34 -10.37
N ILE A 173 2.53 -13.03 -10.18
CA ILE A 173 3.55 -12.08 -9.73
C ILE A 173 3.20 -11.60 -8.32
N PHE A 174 4.01 -12.01 -7.34
CA PHE A 174 3.85 -11.64 -5.95
C PHE A 174 4.77 -10.50 -5.53
N LEU A 175 4.24 -9.61 -4.70
CA LEU A 175 4.87 -8.41 -4.20
C LEU A 175 4.90 -8.47 -2.68
N PHE A 176 6.11 -8.49 -2.10
CA PHE A 176 6.31 -8.46 -0.65
C PHE A 176 6.54 -7.02 -0.19
N TYR A 177 5.61 -6.50 0.62
CA TYR A 177 5.65 -5.12 1.06
C TYR A 177 6.41 -4.97 2.37
N SER A 178 7.32 -3.99 2.40
CA SER A 178 8.01 -3.57 3.62
C SER A 178 8.19 -2.07 3.61
N VAL A 179 7.81 -1.41 4.72
CA VAL A 179 8.04 0.02 4.88
C VAL A 179 9.50 0.27 5.22
N THR A 180 10.10 1.27 4.60
CA THR A 180 11.49 1.67 4.82
C THR A 180 11.71 2.00 6.29
N GLU A 181 12.82 1.52 6.86
CA GLU A 181 13.16 1.71 8.28
C GLU A 181 12.13 1.18 9.29
N SER A 182 11.12 0.42 8.85
CA SER A 182 10.17 -0.22 9.77
C SER A 182 10.80 -1.42 10.48
N GLY A 183 11.79 -2.10 9.89
CA GLY A 183 12.35 -3.34 10.43
C GLY A 183 11.42 -4.56 10.30
N GLN A 184 10.36 -4.46 9.50
CA GLN A 184 9.41 -5.54 9.26
C GLN A 184 8.85 -5.53 7.84
N PHE A 185 8.24 -6.65 7.45
CA PHE A 185 7.33 -6.73 6.32
C PHE A 185 5.89 -6.56 6.81
N VAL A 186 5.02 -6.03 5.95
CA VAL A 186 3.62 -5.70 6.30
C VAL A 186 2.59 -6.56 5.57
N GLY A 187 3.00 -7.24 4.48
CA GLY A 187 2.10 -8.13 3.77
C GLY A 187 2.57 -8.56 2.39
N VAL A 188 1.69 -9.29 1.70
CA VAL A 188 1.86 -9.79 0.33
C VAL A 188 0.64 -9.40 -0.50
N ALA A 189 0.89 -8.90 -1.70
CA ALA A 189 -0.12 -8.72 -2.73
C ALA A 189 0.32 -9.38 -4.04
N GLU A 190 -0.65 -9.65 -4.91
CA GLU A 190 -0.45 -10.12 -6.26
C GLU A 190 -0.70 -8.98 -7.26
N MET A 191 0.15 -8.84 -8.27
CA MET A 191 -0.12 -7.94 -9.39
C MET A 191 -1.11 -8.58 -10.34
N ILE A 192 -2.26 -7.94 -10.55
CA ILE A 192 -3.39 -8.51 -11.32
C ILE A 192 -3.62 -7.82 -12.66
N GLY A 193 -2.76 -6.86 -13.04
CA GLY A 193 -2.92 -6.11 -14.28
C GLY A 193 -1.69 -5.28 -14.62
N LYS A 194 -1.60 -4.89 -15.90
CA LYS A 194 -0.52 -4.05 -16.43
C LYS A 194 -0.50 -2.66 -15.78
N VAL A 195 0.64 -1.98 -15.92
CA VAL A 195 0.76 -0.58 -15.52
C VAL A 195 0.04 0.31 -16.52
N ASP A 196 -0.80 1.22 -16.01
CA ASP A 196 -1.35 2.34 -16.77
C ASP A 196 -0.43 3.56 -16.62
N PHE A 197 0.43 3.81 -17.60
CA PHE A 197 1.35 4.97 -17.61
C PHE A 197 0.67 6.29 -18.03
N ALA A 198 -0.59 6.24 -18.49
CA ALA A 198 -1.30 7.42 -18.98
C ALA A 198 -2.02 8.19 -17.85
N LYS A 199 -2.14 7.58 -16.66
CA LYS A 199 -2.88 8.13 -15.52
C LYS A 199 -2.04 8.07 -14.26
N ASP A 200 -1.99 9.21 -13.57
CA ASP A 200 -1.34 9.31 -12.27
C ASP A 200 -2.39 9.42 -11.16
N LEU A 201 -2.09 8.85 -10.00
CA LEU A 201 -2.94 8.96 -8.81
C LEU A 201 -2.33 9.98 -7.85
N ASN A 202 -3.08 11.03 -7.53
CA ASN A 202 -2.59 12.17 -6.75
C ASN A 202 -2.78 12.04 -5.23
N PHE A 203 -3.00 10.82 -4.75
CA PHE A 203 -3.20 10.52 -3.33
C PHE A 203 -1.97 9.91 -2.66
N TRP A 204 -0.92 9.57 -3.40
CA TRP A 204 0.33 9.08 -2.83
C TRP A 204 1.02 10.15 -1.98
N GLN A 205 1.90 9.74 -1.06
CA GLN A 205 2.64 10.70 -0.24
C GLN A 205 3.59 11.56 -1.09
N THR A 206 4.14 10.99 -2.16
CA THR A 206 5.00 11.69 -3.13
C THR A 206 4.22 11.90 -4.42
N ASP A 207 4.27 13.10 -4.99
CA ASP A 207 3.52 13.45 -6.20
C ASP A 207 4.23 13.03 -7.50
N ASP A 208 5.39 12.37 -7.40
CA ASP A 208 6.27 12.06 -8.53
C ASP A 208 6.09 10.64 -9.08
N TRP A 209 5.05 9.93 -8.65
CA TRP A 209 4.78 8.59 -9.14
C TRP A 209 4.01 8.66 -10.47
N ASN A 210 4.64 8.17 -11.54
CA ASN A 210 4.01 8.06 -12.85
C ASN A 210 3.39 6.67 -13.04
N GLY A 211 2.09 6.65 -13.33
CA GLY A 211 1.32 5.45 -13.56
C GLY A 211 0.93 4.72 -12.28
N PHE A 212 0.11 3.68 -12.43
CA PHE A 212 -0.24 2.74 -11.37
C PHE A 212 -0.62 1.38 -11.96
N PHE A 213 -0.64 0.35 -11.13
CA PHE A 213 -1.14 -0.97 -11.51
C PHE A 213 -2.03 -1.56 -10.41
N PRO A 214 -3.02 -2.39 -10.78
CA PRO A 214 -3.92 -3.01 -9.82
C PRO A 214 -3.20 -4.15 -9.08
N VAL A 215 -3.50 -4.27 -7.79
CA VAL A 215 -2.97 -5.32 -6.90
C VAL A 215 -4.09 -5.95 -6.09
N MET A 216 -3.92 -7.23 -5.72
CA MET A 216 -4.81 -7.96 -4.83
C MET A 216 -4.04 -8.38 -3.58
N TRP A 217 -4.42 -7.82 -2.43
CA TRP A 217 -3.79 -8.17 -1.15
C TRP A 217 -4.27 -9.53 -0.65
N HIS A 218 -3.31 -10.40 -0.32
CA HIS A 218 -3.58 -11.76 0.18
C HIS A 218 -3.26 -11.89 1.67
N ILE A 219 -2.13 -11.33 2.09
CA ILE A 219 -1.65 -11.41 3.48
C ILE A 219 -1.38 -10.00 3.99
N ILE A 220 -1.94 -9.66 5.15
CA ILE A 220 -1.71 -8.37 5.82
C ILE A 220 -1.38 -8.66 7.29
N LYS A 221 -0.08 -8.70 7.60
CA LYS A 221 0.49 -9.09 8.89
C LYS A 221 1.84 -8.41 9.07
N ASP A 222 2.12 -7.92 10.28
CA ASP A 222 3.46 -7.42 10.61
C ASP A 222 4.41 -8.61 10.89
N ILE A 223 5.41 -8.81 10.04
CA ILE A 223 6.40 -9.90 10.14
C ILE A 223 7.79 -9.31 10.39
N PRO A 224 8.39 -9.52 11.58
CA PRO A 224 9.70 -8.97 11.90
C PRO A 224 10.80 -9.48 10.97
N ASN A 225 11.75 -8.61 10.61
CA ASN A 225 12.91 -8.97 9.77
C ASN A 225 13.72 -10.13 10.34
N THR A 226 13.69 -10.35 11.66
CA THR A 226 14.36 -11.50 12.31
C THR A 226 13.89 -12.86 11.80
N ARG A 227 12.67 -12.94 11.26
CA ARG A 227 12.09 -14.16 10.67
C ARG A 227 12.50 -14.40 9.22
N LEU A 228 13.05 -13.40 8.54
CA LEU A 228 13.35 -13.44 7.11
C LEU A 228 14.84 -13.24 6.80
N ARG A 229 15.63 -12.74 7.75
CA ARG A 229 17.05 -12.38 7.56
C ARG A 229 17.97 -13.54 7.13
N HIS A 230 17.55 -14.79 7.30
CA HIS A 230 18.32 -15.96 6.86
C HIS A 230 18.18 -16.22 5.36
N ILE A 231 17.14 -15.67 4.72
CA ILE A 231 16.94 -15.76 3.28
C ILE A 231 17.86 -14.74 2.61
N THR A 232 18.81 -15.24 1.82
CA THR A 232 19.77 -14.41 1.08
C THR A 232 19.47 -14.41 -0.41
N ILE A 233 19.67 -13.26 -1.07
CA ILE A 233 19.48 -13.13 -2.51
C ILE A 233 20.83 -13.22 -3.21
N GLU A 234 21.03 -14.28 -3.99
CA GLU A 234 22.30 -14.54 -4.69
C GLU A 234 22.68 -13.40 -5.64
N ARG A 235 21.73 -12.92 -6.45
CA ARG A 235 21.92 -11.81 -7.39
C ARG A 235 22.22 -10.46 -6.72
N ASN A 236 22.04 -10.33 -5.39
CA ASN A 236 22.28 -9.11 -4.63
C ASN A 236 23.43 -9.30 -3.62
N ASN A 237 24.58 -9.79 -4.08
CA ASN A 237 25.78 -10.00 -3.27
C ASN A 237 25.52 -10.87 -2.01
N LYS A 238 24.60 -11.84 -2.11
CA LYS A 238 24.17 -12.69 -0.98
C LYS A 238 23.70 -11.92 0.25
N LYS A 239 23.23 -10.68 0.06
CA LYS A 239 22.65 -9.90 1.15
C LYS A 239 21.32 -10.52 1.59
N PRO A 240 20.95 -10.39 2.87
CA PRO A 240 19.63 -10.76 3.36
C PRO A 240 18.52 -10.07 2.57
N VAL A 241 17.38 -10.74 2.39
CA VAL A 241 16.19 -10.18 1.74
C VAL A 241 15.67 -8.91 2.42
N THR A 242 15.99 -8.74 3.70
CA THR A 242 15.66 -7.56 4.50
C THR A 242 16.47 -6.31 4.14
N HIS A 243 17.60 -6.48 3.41
CA HIS A 243 18.50 -5.39 2.97
C HIS A 243 18.43 -5.19 1.45
N THR A 244 17.21 -5.14 0.93
CA THR A 244 16.92 -4.97 -0.49
C THR A 244 16.40 -3.58 -0.78
N ARG A 245 16.52 -3.17 -2.05
CA ARG A 245 15.93 -1.93 -2.58
C ARG A 245 14.55 -2.22 -3.15
N ASP A 246 13.83 -1.15 -3.45
CA ASP A 246 12.55 -1.24 -4.14
C ASP A 246 12.69 -2.00 -5.46
N MET A 247 11.68 -2.80 -5.81
CA MET A 247 11.61 -3.62 -7.01
C MET A 247 12.76 -4.62 -7.19
N GLN A 248 13.36 -5.07 -6.08
CA GLN A 248 14.30 -6.17 -6.09
C GLN A 248 13.59 -7.48 -6.42
N GLU A 249 14.07 -8.16 -7.46
CA GLU A 249 13.58 -9.50 -7.83
C GLU A 249 14.14 -10.57 -6.90
N ILE A 250 13.34 -11.57 -6.59
CA ILE A 250 13.67 -12.72 -5.76
C ILE A 250 13.53 -13.99 -6.59
N GLY A 251 14.46 -14.92 -6.44
CA GLY A 251 14.38 -16.23 -7.09
C GLY A 251 13.20 -17.05 -6.57
N LEU A 252 12.70 -17.98 -7.41
CA LEU A 252 11.54 -18.82 -7.11
C LEU A 252 11.66 -19.51 -5.74
N GLN A 253 12.78 -20.17 -5.46
CA GLN A 253 12.98 -20.91 -4.21
C GLN A 253 12.88 -20.00 -2.97
N GLN A 254 13.55 -18.84 -2.99
CA GLN A 254 13.49 -17.88 -1.90
C GLN A 254 12.09 -17.24 -1.77
N GLY A 255 11.42 -16.96 -2.89
CA GLY A 255 10.06 -16.41 -2.91
C GLY A 255 9.04 -17.37 -2.30
N LEU A 256 9.12 -18.66 -2.63
CA LEU A 256 8.27 -19.71 -2.04
C LEU A 256 8.54 -19.88 -0.54
N GLU A 257 9.80 -19.83 -0.12
CA GLU A 257 10.16 -19.86 1.30
C GLU A 257 9.55 -18.65 2.04
N MET A 258 9.63 -17.45 1.46
CA MET A 258 8.97 -16.27 2.01
C MET A 258 7.46 -16.44 2.09
N LEU A 259 6.78 -16.89 1.03
CA LEU A 259 5.33 -17.11 1.07
C LEU A 259 4.92 -18.06 2.20
N LYS A 260 5.69 -19.14 2.39
CA LYS A 260 5.46 -20.08 3.49
C LYS A 260 5.61 -19.40 4.85
N ILE A 261 6.67 -18.64 5.07
CA ILE A 261 6.87 -17.89 6.32
C ILE A 261 5.71 -16.90 6.55
N PHE A 262 5.26 -16.19 5.52
CA PHE A 262 4.15 -15.24 5.64
C PHE A 262 2.83 -15.90 6.00
N LYS A 263 2.57 -17.08 5.43
CA LYS A 263 1.39 -17.89 5.75
C LYS A 263 1.45 -18.40 7.18
N ASP A 264 2.54 -19.08 7.55
CA ASP A 264 2.69 -19.80 8.82
C ASP A 264 2.88 -18.86 10.03
N TYR A 265 3.36 -17.64 9.81
CA TYR A 265 3.59 -16.69 10.88
C TYR A 265 2.27 -16.22 11.52
N THR A 266 2.18 -16.41 12.84
CA THR A 266 1.09 -15.91 13.67
C THR A 266 1.43 -14.52 14.17
N ALA A 267 0.99 -13.50 13.44
CA ALA A 267 1.21 -12.10 13.81
C ALA A 267 0.25 -11.65 14.91
N THR A 268 0.75 -10.81 15.81
CA THR A 268 -0.04 -10.16 16.86
C THR A 268 -0.53 -8.78 16.47
N THR A 269 0.04 -8.18 15.43
CA THR A 269 -0.28 -6.83 14.95
C THR A 269 -0.32 -6.81 13.42
N SER A 270 -1.11 -5.90 12.87
CA SER A 270 -1.07 -5.55 11.45
C SER A 270 -1.47 -4.10 11.25
N ILE A 271 -1.19 -3.54 10.07
CA ILE A 271 -1.65 -2.18 9.71
C ILE A 271 -3.17 -2.03 9.81
N LEU A 272 -3.93 -3.12 9.74
CA LEU A 272 -5.39 -3.11 9.92
C LEU A 272 -5.82 -2.68 11.34
N ASP A 273 -4.93 -2.73 12.32
CA ASP A 273 -5.17 -2.21 13.68
C ASP A 273 -5.16 -0.68 13.70
N ASP A 274 -4.40 -0.05 12.81
CA ASP A 274 -4.25 1.40 12.69
C ASP A 274 -5.06 1.98 11.52
N PHE A 275 -5.92 1.19 10.85
CA PHE A 275 -6.57 1.61 9.60
C PHE A 275 -7.39 2.90 9.77
N SER A 276 -8.10 3.04 10.89
CA SER A 276 -8.89 4.24 11.19
C SER A 276 -8.03 5.49 11.43
N PHE A 277 -6.79 5.31 11.91
CA PHE A 277 -5.82 6.38 12.06
C PHE A 277 -5.38 6.89 10.69
N TYR A 278 -5.03 5.99 9.78
CA TYR A 278 -4.64 6.35 8.41
C TYR A 278 -5.80 6.94 7.60
N GLU A 279 -7.02 6.43 7.78
CA GLU A 279 -8.23 6.97 7.15
C GLU A 279 -8.47 8.44 7.54
N LYS A 280 -8.28 8.80 8.82
CA LYS A 280 -8.38 10.19 9.28
C LYS A 280 -7.24 11.04 8.73
N ARG A 281 -6.02 10.51 8.69
CA ARG A 281 -4.84 11.21 8.19
C ARG A 281 -4.99 11.52 6.70
N GLU A 282 -5.46 10.56 5.90
CA GLU A 282 -5.79 10.75 4.48
C GLU A 282 -6.80 11.89 4.28
N GLN A 283 -7.93 11.87 5.00
CA GLN A 283 -8.95 12.92 4.92
C GLN A 283 -8.40 14.31 5.25
N LEU A 284 -7.53 14.41 6.26
CA LEU A 284 -6.90 15.67 6.64
C LEU A 284 -5.90 16.18 5.58
N LEU A 285 -5.12 15.28 4.98
CA LEU A 285 -4.18 15.63 3.90
C LEU A 285 -4.92 16.08 2.64
N MET A 286 -5.98 15.37 2.25
CA MET A 286 -6.85 15.76 1.13
C MET A 286 -7.51 17.13 1.38
N ALA A 287 -8.03 17.37 2.59
CA ALA A 287 -8.61 18.66 2.95
C ALA A 287 -7.58 19.81 2.94
N LYS A 288 -6.31 19.53 3.27
CA LYS A 288 -5.22 20.52 3.13
C LYS A 288 -4.93 20.82 1.66
N ARG A 289 -4.91 19.79 0.80
CA ARG A 289 -4.63 19.93 -0.65
C ARG A 289 -5.71 20.71 -1.40
N ASN A 290 -6.97 20.60 -0.95
CA ASN A 290 -8.12 21.27 -1.57
C ASN A 290 -8.39 22.69 -1.04
N LYS A 291 -7.60 23.20 -0.09
CA LYS A 291 -7.75 24.59 0.36
C LYS A 291 -7.08 25.52 -0.66
N PRO A 292 -7.80 26.50 -1.23
CA PRO A 292 -7.17 27.52 -2.05
C PRO A 292 -6.14 28.26 -1.21
N ALA A 293 -4.97 28.56 -1.80
CA ALA A 293 -3.97 29.40 -1.17
C ALA A 293 -4.66 30.72 -0.78
N SER A 294 -4.80 30.97 0.53
CA SER A 294 -5.25 32.26 1.02
C SER A 294 -4.16 33.27 0.70
N TYR A 295 -4.39 34.05 -0.36
CA TYR A 295 -3.60 35.24 -0.69
C TYR A 295 -3.89 36.35 0.32
#